data_AF-A0A914H4B3-F1
#
_entry.id   AF-A0A914H4B3-F1
#
_cell.length_a   1.000
_cell.length_b   1.000
_cell.length_c   1.000
_cell.angle_alpha   90.00
_cell.angle_beta   90.00
_cell.angle_gamma   90.00
#
_symmetry.space_group_name_H-M   'P 1'
#
loop_
_entity.id
_entity.type
_entity.pdbx_description
1 polymer ?
#
loop_
_entity_poly.entity_id
_entity_poly.type
_entity_poly.pdbx_seq_one_letter_code
_entity_poly.pdbx_strand_id
1 'polypeptide(L)'
;MDHLLTEIKENKHKQLDGQFIKQLVEKTRPLFISLGSNLLLILSRLQLLTTNPKIETEVTIYDELATVQNTTFARWDCLKDQIETLLTYQNKRAKLLRKLQRSQGDDAIVEFDQKFVDELSNHLEEQRNLNLVLLTMFERNLKYLLPHPKNPTQDQYHQRSMNLYF
;
A
#
# COMPACT_ATOMS: atom_id res chain seq x y z
N MET A 1 -11.34 -2.13 5.64
CA MET A 1 -10.41 -3.24 5.95
C MET A 1 -10.95 -4.07 7.11
N ASP A 2 -11.33 -3.45 8.23
CA ASP A 2 -11.90 -4.16 9.39
C ASP A 2 -13.18 -4.95 9.08
N HIS A 3 -14.10 -4.40 8.27
CA HIS A 3 -15.28 -5.15 7.80
C HIS A 3 -14.92 -6.47 7.10
N LEU A 4 -13.86 -6.49 6.29
CA LEU A 4 -13.41 -7.72 5.59
C LEU A 4 -12.78 -8.72 6.56
N LEU A 5 -12.03 -8.23 7.56
CA LEU A 5 -11.48 -9.08 8.61
C LEU A 5 -12.60 -9.72 9.45
N THR A 6 -13.64 -8.97 9.78
CA THR A 6 -14.84 -9.49 10.46
C THR A 6 -15.55 -10.53 9.59
N GLU A 7 -15.78 -10.21 8.31
CA GLU A 7 -16.40 -11.12 7.34
C GLU A 7 -15.62 -12.44 7.20
N ILE A 8 -14.28 -12.38 7.19
CA ILE A 8 -13.44 -13.58 7.18
C ILE A 8 -13.57 -14.36 8.49
N LYS A 9 -13.46 -13.70 9.66
CA LYS A 9 -13.52 -14.35 10.98
C LYS A 9 -14.85 -15.08 11.19
N GLU A 10 -15.96 -14.50 10.75
CA GLU A 10 -17.30 -15.09 10.88
C GLU A 10 -17.54 -16.28 9.94
N ASN A 11 -16.86 -16.31 8.79
CA ASN A 11 -17.07 -17.34 7.77
C ASN A 11 -15.96 -18.40 7.74
N LYS A 12 -14.81 -18.18 8.38
CA LYS A 12 -13.70 -19.15 8.48
C LYS A 12 -14.11 -20.49 9.12
N HIS A 13 -15.13 -20.48 9.98
CA HIS A 13 -15.66 -21.69 10.62
C HIS A 13 -16.78 -22.39 9.82
N LYS A 14 -17.26 -21.74 8.75
CA LYS A 14 -18.19 -22.33 7.79
C LYS A 14 -17.34 -22.83 6.62
N GLN A 15 -17.71 -23.97 6.04
CA GLN A 15 -16.97 -24.57 4.94
C GLN A 15 -16.70 -23.49 3.86
N LEU A 16 -15.43 -23.14 3.65
CA LEU A 16 -15.03 -22.08 2.73
C LEU A 16 -15.32 -22.53 1.30
N ASP A 17 -16.47 -22.15 0.77
CA ASP A 17 -16.76 -22.46 -0.62
C ASP A 17 -15.91 -21.58 -1.56
N GLY A 18 -15.62 -22.08 -2.75
CA GLY A 18 -14.77 -21.38 -3.71
C GLY A 18 -15.37 -20.04 -4.19
N GLN A 19 -16.67 -19.82 -4.01
CA GLN A 19 -17.36 -18.59 -4.40
C GLN A 19 -17.11 -17.48 -3.36
N PHE A 20 -17.13 -17.81 -2.07
CA PHE A 20 -16.76 -16.90 -0.99
C PHE A 20 -15.33 -16.40 -1.14
N ILE A 21 -14.38 -17.28 -1.41
CA ILE A 21 -12.97 -16.88 -1.58
C ILE A 21 -12.79 -16.01 -2.83
N LYS A 22 -13.50 -16.31 -3.91
CA LYS A 22 -13.51 -15.46 -5.10
C LYS A 22 -13.99 -14.04 -4.77
N GLN A 23 -15.08 -13.91 -4.01
CA GLN A 23 -15.58 -12.61 -3.57
C GLN A 23 -14.59 -11.88 -2.65
N LEU A 24 -13.93 -12.60 -1.73
CA LEU A 24 -12.87 -12.03 -0.91
C LEU A 24 -11.74 -11.46 -1.77
N VAL A 25 -11.26 -12.21 -2.75
CA VAL A 25 -10.20 -11.75 -3.67
C VAL A 25 -10.64 -10.51 -4.45
N GLU A 26 -11.88 -10.49 -4.96
CA GLU A 26 -12.43 -9.35 -5.69
C GLU A 26 -12.55 -8.09 -4.81
N LYS A 27 -12.97 -8.23 -3.55
CA LYS A 27 -13.08 -7.11 -2.59
C LYS A 27 -11.72 -6.60 -2.12
N THR A 28 -10.74 -7.51 -1.91
CA THR A 28 -9.43 -7.18 -1.33
C THR A 28 -8.45 -6.62 -2.35
N ARG A 29 -8.44 -7.15 -3.58
CA ARG A 29 -7.54 -6.70 -4.65
C ARG A 29 -7.46 -5.18 -4.84
N PRO A 30 -8.58 -4.42 -4.98
CA PRO A 30 -8.50 -2.97 -5.17
C PRO A 30 -7.86 -2.25 -3.97
N LEU A 31 -8.01 -2.77 -2.75
CA LEU A 31 -7.41 -2.18 -1.55
C LEU A 31 -5.88 -2.29 -1.60
N PHE A 32 -5.35 -3.46 -1.94
CA PHE A 32 -3.90 -3.69 -2.04
C PHE A 32 -3.29 -2.89 -3.19
N ILE A 33 -3.95 -2.84 -4.35
CA ILE A 33 -3.51 -2.02 -5.49
C ILE A 33 -3.49 -0.53 -5.13
N SER A 34 -4.57 -0.03 -4.51
CA SER A 34 -4.65 1.37 -4.09
C SER A 34 -3.56 1.74 -3.10
N LEU A 35 -3.29 0.87 -2.12
CA LEU A 35 -2.22 1.07 -1.15
C LEU A 35 -0.84 1.06 -1.81
N GLY A 36 -0.62 0.19 -2.79
CA GLY A 36 0.60 0.14 -3.58
C GLY A 36 0.85 1.43 -4.34
N SER A 37 -0.18 1.94 -5.01
CA SER A 37 -0.11 3.25 -5.69
C SER A 37 0.22 4.39 -4.72
N ASN A 38 -0.37 4.38 -3.52
CA ASN A 38 -0.09 5.40 -2.50
C ASN A 38 1.36 5.33 -2.01
N LEU A 39 1.88 4.14 -1.71
CA LEU A 39 3.28 3.96 -1.32
C LEU A 39 4.25 4.44 -2.40
N LEU A 40 3.98 4.14 -3.66
CA LEU A 40 4.79 4.61 -4.79
C LEU A 40 4.78 6.14 -4.91
N LEU A 41 3.63 6.79 -4.72
CA LEU A 41 3.53 8.25 -4.71
C LEU A 41 4.35 8.86 -3.56
N ILE A 42 4.30 8.26 -2.38
CA ILE A 42 5.09 8.67 -1.21
C ILE A 42 6.57 8.54 -1.50
N LEU A 43 7.01 7.39 -2.01
CA LEU A 43 8.39 7.15 -2.38
C LEU A 43 8.90 8.17 -3.40
N SER A 44 8.11 8.46 -4.43
CA SER A 44 8.45 9.48 -5.42
C SER A 44 8.65 10.86 -4.79
N ARG A 45 7.77 11.26 -3.85
CA ARG A 45 7.91 12.53 -3.13
C ARG A 45 9.11 12.57 -2.21
N LEU A 46 9.36 11.50 -1.46
CA LEU A 46 10.52 11.40 -0.57
C LEU A 46 11.82 11.48 -1.35
N GLN A 47 11.90 10.80 -2.50
CA GLN A 47 13.07 10.86 -3.38
C GLN A 47 13.36 12.28 -3.88
N LEU A 48 12.33 13.04 -4.25
CA LEU A 48 12.50 14.45 -4.63
C LEU A 48 13.02 15.32 -3.48
N LEU A 49 12.60 15.04 -2.24
CA LEU A 49 13.04 15.79 -1.07
C LEU A 49 14.46 15.40 -0.64
N THR A 50 14.78 14.10 -0.60
CA THR A 50 16.11 13.62 -0.19
C THR A 50 17.21 13.96 -1.19
N THR A 51 16.87 14.16 -2.47
CA THR A 51 17.81 14.60 -3.51
C THR A 51 17.94 16.13 -3.63
N ASN A 52 17.22 16.90 -2.80
CA ASN A 52 17.31 18.36 -2.83
C ASN A 52 18.58 18.84 -2.10
N PRO A 53 19.52 19.54 -2.77
CA PRO A 53 20.78 19.96 -2.16
C PRO A 53 20.62 20.83 -0.91
N LYS A 54 19.52 21.59 -0.80
CA LYS A 54 19.25 22.42 0.40
C LYS A 54 18.89 21.58 1.61
N ILE A 55 18.22 20.44 1.38
CA ILE A 55 17.84 19.50 2.42
C ILE A 55 19.05 18.62 2.78
N GLU A 56 19.84 18.23 1.78
CA GLU A 56 21.08 17.47 1.99
C GLU A 56 22.07 18.20 2.92
N THR A 57 22.12 19.54 2.84
CA THR A 57 22.94 20.35 3.77
C THR A 57 22.36 20.42 5.19
N GLU A 58 21.08 20.08 5.39
CA GLU A 58 20.41 20.00 6.69
C GLU A 58 20.39 18.55 7.19
N VAL A 59 21.55 18.09 7.67
CA VAL A 59 21.85 16.68 8.03
C VAL A 59 20.71 16.00 8.82
N THR A 60 20.18 16.64 9.88
CA THR A 60 19.10 16.05 10.68
C THR A 60 17.82 15.81 9.88
N ILE A 61 17.44 16.73 9.00
CA ILE A 61 16.22 16.61 8.19
C ILE A 61 16.42 15.60 7.07
N TYR A 62 17.62 15.57 6.48
CA TYR A 62 18.00 14.55 5.51
C TYR A 62 17.91 13.13 6.10
N ASP A 63 18.50 12.89 7.27
CA ASP A 63 18.51 11.57 7.91
C ASP A 63 17.10 11.08 8.26
N GLU A 64 16.23 11.98 8.72
CA GLU A 64 14.82 11.68 8.97
C GLU A 64 14.10 11.28 7.68
N LEU A 65 14.24 12.07 6.60
CA LEU A 65 13.61 11.77 5.31
C LEU A 65 14.15 10.48 4.67
N ALA A 66 15.46 10.22 4.77
CA ALA A 66 16.08 9.00 4.27
C ALA A 66 15.57 7.76 5.03
N THR A 67 15.43 7.86 6.36
CA THR A 67 14.85 6.79 7.19
C THR A 67 13.40 6.50 6.78
N VAL A 68 12.62 7.56 6.56
CA VAL A 68 11.22 7.47 6.10
C VAL A 68 11.16 6.83 4.70
N GLN A 69 12.06 7.19 3.79
CA GLN A 69 12.16 6.61 2.45
C GLN A 69 12.47 5.11 2.50
N ASN A 70 13.49 4.71 3.25
CA ASN A 70 13.88 3.30 3.39
C ASN A 70 12.75 2.46 4.01
N THR A 71 12.10 3.00 5.04
CA THR A 71 10.95 2.34 5.68
C THR A 71 9.80 2.19 4.69
N THR A 72 9.47 3.23 3.93
CA THR A 72 8.39 3.18 2.92
C THR A 72 8.72 2.17 1.81
N PHE A 73 10.00 2.08 1.41
CA PHE A 73 10.45 1.16 0.37
C PHE A 73 10.32 -0.29 0.82
N ALA A 74 10.76 -0.62 2.04
CA ALA A 74 10.60 -1.96 2.60
C ALA A 74 9.12 -2.38 2.69
N ARG A 75 8.22 -1.43 3.00
CA ARG A 75 6.77 -1.69 3.01
C ARG A 75 6.20 -1.92 1.62
N TRP A 76 6.68 -1.19 0.62
CA TRP A 76 6.30 -1.40 -0.77
C TRP A 76 6.74 -2.78 -1.28
N ASP A 77 7.97 -3.20 -1.00
CA ASP A 77 8.45 -4.52 -1.40
C ASP A 77 7.63 -5.65 -0.76
N CYS A 78 7.34 -5.57 0.54
CA CYS A 78 6.45 -6.52 1.20
C CYS A 78 5.05 -6.57 0.56
N LEU A 79 4.48 -5.41 0.21
CA LEU A 79 3.16 -5.36 -0.41
C LEU A 79 3.12 -5.99 -1.82
N LYS A 80 4.20 -5.94 -2.59
CA LYS A 80 4.27 -6.58 -3.92
C LYS A 80 4.02 -8.08 -3.83
N ASP A 81 4.68 -8.76 -2.89
CA ASP A 81 4.56 -10.20 -2.70
C ASP A 81 3.12 -10.60 -2.33
N GLN A 82 2.46 -9.75 -1.53
CA GLN A 82 1.06 -9.92 -1.14
C GLN A 82 0.11 -9.72 -2.32
N ILE A 83 0.36 -8.70 -3.16
CA ILE A 83 -0.37 -8.47 -4.41
C ILE A 83 -0.20 -9.67 -5.34
N GLU A 84 1.02 -10.19 -5.51
CA GLU A 84 1.28 -11.36 -6.35
C GLU A 84 0.51 -12.60 -5.84
N THR A 85 0.50 -12.82 -4.53
CA THR A 85 -0.25 -13.92 -3.92
C THR A 85 -1.75 -13.83 -4.24
N LEU A 86 -2.33 -12.63 -4.12
CA LEU A 86 -3.73 -12.35 -4.49
C LEU A 86 -4.02 -12.58 -5.98
N LEU A 87 -3.15 -12.09 -6.87
CA LEU A 87 -3.34 -12.17 -8.32
C LEU A 87 -3.15 -13.59 -8.85
N THR A 88 -2.30 -14.39 -8.21
CA THR A 88 -1.97 -15.75 -8.65
C THR A 88 -2.86 -16.84 -8.03
N TYR A 89 -3.65 -16.53 -7.01
CA TYR A 89 -4.50 -17.50 -6.29
C TYR A 89 -5.36 -18.37 -7.22
N GLN A 90 -6.17 -17.76 -8.10
CA GLN A 90 -7.07 -18.52 -8.98
C GLN A 90 -6.30 -19.46 -9.92
N ASN A 91 -5.14 -19.02 -10.40
CA ASN A 91 -4.27 -19.83 -11.26
C ASN A 91 -3.63 -20.98 -10.49
N LYS A 92 -3.18 -20.74 -9.25
CA LYS A 92 -2.60 -21.78 -8.36
C LYS A 92 -3.66 -22.82 -8.00
N ARG A 93 -4.87 -22.39 -7.62
CA ARG A 93 -6.01 -23.26 -7.33
C ARG A 93 -6.43 -24.10 -8.53
N ALA A 94 -6.56 -23.49 -9.71
CA ALA A 94 -6.92 -24.22 -10.94
C ALA A 94 -5.87 -25.26 -11.34
N LYS A 95 -4.58 -24.96 -11.15
CA LYS A 95 -3.49 -25.94 -11.36
C LYS A 95 -3.58 -27.10 -10.37
N LEU A 96 -3.92 -26.83 -9.11
CA LEU A 96 -4.10 -27.87 -8.08
C LEU A 96 -5.29 -28.79 -8.43
N LEU A 97 -6.44 -28.21 -8.79
CA LEU A 97 -7.62 -28.97 -9.24
C LEU A 97 -7.32 -29.91 -10.41
N ARG A 98 -6.50 -29.49 -11.37
CA ARG A 98 -6.11 -30.34 -12.53
C ARG A 98 -5.19 -31.49 -12.14
N LYS A 99 -4.43 -31.36 -11.05
CA LYS A 99 -3.46 -32.38 -10.60
C LYS A 99 -4.10 -33.44 -9.71
N LEU A 100 -5.20 -33.10 -9.02
CA LEU A 100 -5.88 -34.01 -8.11
C LEU A 100 -6.79 -34.98 -8.87
N GLN A 101 -6.60 -36.29 -8.66
CA GLN A 101 -7.54 -37.30 -9.13
C GLN A 101 -8.78 -37.36 -8.21
N ARG A 102 -9.94 -37.76 -8.76
CA ARG A 102 -11.29 -37.61 -8.19
C ARG A 102 -11.52 -38.14 -6.75
N SER A 103 -10.62 -38.94 -6.17
CA SER A 103 -10.79 -39.56 -4.84
C SER A 103 -9.94 -38.97 -3.70
N GLN A 104 -9.04 -38.02 -3.98
CA GLN A 104 -8.22 -37.32 -2.96
C GLN A 104 -8.31 -35.78 -3.07
N GLY A 105 -9.20 -35.27 -3.94
CA GLY A 105 -9.15 -33.89 -4.42
C GLY A 105 -9.79 -32.85 -3.51
N ASP A 106 -10.76 -33.22 -2.68
CA ASP A 106 -11.55 -32.22 -1.94
C ASP A 106 -10.79 -31.68 -0.71
N ASP A 107 -10.13 -32.54 0.07
CA ASP A 107 -9.40 -32.12 1.28
C ASP A 107 -8.20 -31.22 0.96
N ALA A 108 -7.44 -31.55 -0.09
CA ALA A 108 -6.28 -30.77 -0.51
C ALA A 108 -6.66 -29.38 -1.03
N ILE A 109 -7.85 -29.24 -1.63
CA ILE A 109 -8.38 -27.94 -2.06
C ILE A 109 -8.84 -27.13 -0.86
N VAL A 110 -9.56 -27.76 0.08
CA VAL A 110 -10.00 -27.10 1.31
C VAL A 110 -8.80 -26.59 2.12
N GLU A 111 -7.74 -27.38 2.27
CA GLU A 111 -6.52 -26.95 2.96
C GLU A 111 -5.82 -25.79 2.25
N PHE A 112 -5.70 -25.86 0.92
CA PHE A 112 -5.12 -24.78 0.11
C PHE A 112 -5.91 -23.47 0.25
N ASP A 113 -7.23 -23.57 0.16
CA ASP A 113 -8.17 -22.46 0.27
C ASP A 113 -8.12 -21.84 1.69
N GLN A 114 -8.06 -22.67 2.73
CA GLN A 114 -7.93 -22.23 4.12
C GLN A 114 -6.60 -21.49 4.35
N LYS A 115 -5.49 -22.05 3.88
CA LYS A 115 -4.16 -21.42 4.00
C LYS A 115 -4.15 -20.05 3.33
N PHE A 116 -4.75 -19.93 2.14
CA PHE A 116 -4.86 -18.65 1.45
C PHE A 116 -5.67 -17.62 2.25
N VAL A 117 -6.82 -18.02 2.82
CA VAL A 117 -7.66 -17.13 3.64
C VAL A 117 -6.92 -16.68 4.91
N ASP A 118 -6.10 -17.54 5.50
CA ASP A 118 -5.29 -17.23 6.68
C ASP A 118 -4.19 -16.23 6.35
N GLU A 119 -3.44 -16.47 5.28
CA GLU A 119 -2.45 -15.52 4.76
C GLU A 119 -3.08 -14.17 4.41
N LEU A 120 -4.23 -14.17 3.72
CA LEU A 120 -4.95 -12.95 3.36
C LEU A 120 -5.42 -12.17 4.60
N SER A 121 -5.85 -12.86 5.65
CA SER A 121 -6.24 -12.23 6.92
C SER A 121 -5.05 -11.53 7.56
N ASN A 122 -3.89 -12.20 7.63
CA ASN A 122 -2.66 -11.63 8.16
C ASN A 122 -2.23 -10.40 7.34
N HIS A 123 -2.26 -10.51 6.01
CA HIS A 123 -1.94 -9.38 5.13
C HIS A 123 -2.88 -8.20 5.36
N LEU A 124 -4.20 -8.43 5.51
CA LEU A 124 -5.16 -7.36 5.80
C LEU A 124 -4.88 -6.67 7.14
N GLU A 125 -4.48 -7.41 8.17
CA GLU A 125 -4.07 -6.83 9.46
C GLU A 125 -2.77 -6.02 9.34
N GLU A 126 -1.79 -6.54 8.62
CA GLU A 126 -0.55 -5.82 8.30
C GLU A 126 -0.81 -4.53 7.52
N GLN A 127 -1.70 -4.56 6.53
CA GLN A 127 -2.04 -3.38 5.74
C GLN A 127 -2.82 -2.34 6.55
N ARG A 128 -3.68 -2.77 7.48
CA ARG A 128 -4.33 -1.85 8.43
C ARG A 128 -3.26 -1.15 9.29
N ASN A 129 -2.32 -1.91 9.83
CA ASN A 129 -1.25 -1.37 10.66
C ASN A 129 -0.31 -0.47 9.85
N LEU A 130 -0.03 -0.82 8.61
CA LEU A 130 0.77 0.00 7.69
C LEU A 130 0.11 1.37 7.46
N ASN A 131 -1.20 1.40 7.20
CA ASN A 131 -1.92 2.67 7.01
C ASN A 131 -1.79 3.58 8.24
N LEU A 132 -1.88 3.03 9.45
CA LEU A 132 -1.68 3.79 10.70
C LEU A 132 -0.25 4.33 10.83
N VAL A 133 0.74 3.51 10.50
CA VAL A 133 2.15 3.91 10.50
C VAL A 133 2.38 5.03 9.49
N LEU A 134 1.88 4.90 8.26
CA LEU A 134 2.01 5.93 7.23
C LEU A 134 1.37 7.25 7.66
N LEU A 135 0.15 7.21 8.22
CA LEU A 135 -0.52 8.40 8.76
C LEU A 135 0.33 9.08 9.85
N THR A 136 0.86 8.29 10.79
CA THR A 136 1.73 8.81 11.86
C THR A 136 3.02 9.42 11.30
N MET A 137 3.62 8.79 10.30
CA MET A 137 4.82 9.31 9.62
C MET A 137 4.52 10.62 8.89
N PHE A 138 3.37 10.73 8.24
CA PHE A 138 2.93 11.97 7.60
C PHE A 138 2.69 13.09 8.61
N GLU A 139 1.95 12.81 9.68
CA GLU A 139 1.66 13.81 10.72
C GLU A 139 2.94 14.38 11.34
N ARG A 140 3.91 13.52 11.67
CA ARG A 140 5.20 13.95 12.26
C ARG A 140 6.02 14.80 11.30
N ASN A 141 5.97 14.51 10.00
CA ASN A 141 6.84 15.10 8.99
C ASN A 141 6.13 16.10 8.07
N LEU A 142 4.86 16.42 8.34
CA LEU A 142 4.01 17.22 7.44
C LEU A 142 4.64 18.56 7.06
N LYS A 143 5.31 19.20 8.03
CA LYS A 143 6.00 20.49 7.86
C LYS A 143 7.14 20.45 6.83
N TYR A 144 7.73 19.29 6.59
CA TYR A 144 8.80 19.09 5.61
C TYR A 144 8.26 18.61 4.24
N LEU A 145 7.09 17.96 4.24
CA LEU A 145 6.48 17.38 3.05
C LEU A 145 5.62 18.38 2.26
N LEU A 146 5.09 19.42 2.92
CA LEU A 146 4.36 20.49 2.26
C LEU A 146 5.34 21.59 1.84
N PRO A 147 5.28 22.08 0.59
CA PRO A 147 6.00 23.29 0.24
C PRO A 147 5.47 24.42 1.10
N HIS A 148 6.32 25.02 1.94
CA HIS A 148 5.97 26.28 2.57
C HIS A 148 5.62 27.27 1.45
N PRO A 149 4.44 27.91 1.48
CA PRO A 149 4.23 29.06 0.62
C PRO A 149 5.33 30.05 0.99
N LYS A 150 6.26 30.27 0.07
CA LYS A 150 7.16 31.41 0.16
C LYS A 150 6.24 32.60 0.37
N ASN A 151 6.43 33.35 1.45
CA ASN A 151 5.83 34.67 1.58
C ASN A 151 6.02 35.36 0.22
N PRO A 152 4.94 35.71 -0.51
CA PRO A 152 5.10 36.47 -1.72
C PRO A 152 5.71 37.80 -1.27
N THR A 153 6.99 38.01 -1.58
CA THR A 153 7.60 39.33 -1.50
C THR A 153 6.69 40.28 -2.27
N GLN A 154 6.18 41.30 -1.57
CA GLN A 154 5.24 42.31 -2.09
C GLN A 154 5.69 42.96 -3.41
N ASP A 155 6.96 42.82 -3.79
CA ASP A 155 7.53 43.35 -5.04
C ASP A 155 7.02 42.68 -6.33
N GLN A 156 6.42 41.49 -6.29
CA GLN A 156 5.95 40.83 -7.52
C GLN A 156 4.62 41.39 -8.06
N TYR A 157 3.89 42.20 -7.28
CA TYR A 157 2.69 42.89 -7.77
C TYR A 157 2.99 44.25 -8.42
N HIS A 158 4.16 44.87 -8.15
CA HIS A 158 4.52 46.16 -8.75
C HIS A 158 5.20 46.06 -10.12
N GLN A 159 5.80 44.91 -10.46
CA GLN A 159 6.39 44.72 -11.79
C GLN A 159 5.38 44.33 -12.88
N ARG A 160 4.20 43.79 -12.52
CA ARG A 160 3.15 43.48 -13.51
C ARG A 160 2.28 44.68 -13.92
N SER A 161 2.35 45.79 -13.20
CA SER A 161 1.60 47.01 -13.51
C SER A 161 2.36 48.03 -14.37
N MET A 162 3.62 47.76 -14.77
CA MET A 162 4.46 48.73 -15.50
C MET A 162 4.91 48.28 -16.90
N ASN A 163 4.34 47.23 -17.49
CA ASN A 163 4.66 46.83 -18.87
C ASN A 163 3.40 46.54 -19.69
N LEU A 164 2.54 47.55 -19.80
CA LEU A 164 1.45 47.59 -20.77
C LEU A 164 1.39 48.95 -21.49
N TYR A 165 2.52 49.52 -21.92
CA TYR A 165 2.54 50.53 -22.99
C TYR A 165 3.92 50.55 -23.66
N PHE A 166 4.00 49.94 -24.85
CA PHE A 166 4.51 50.46 -26.13
C PHE A 166 4.78 49.30 -27.08
#